data_AF-A0A4R0Z060-F1
#
_entry.id   AF-A0A4R0Z060-F1
#
_cell.length_a   1.000
_cell.length_b   1.000
_cell.length_c   1.000
_cell.angle_alpha   90.00
_cell.angle_beta   90.00
_cell.angle_gamma   90.00
#
_symmetry.space_group_name_H-M   'P 1'
#
loop_
_entity.id
_entity.type
_entity.pdbx_description
1 polymer ?
#
loop_
_entity_poly.entity_id
_entity_poly.type
_entity_poly.pdbx_seq_one_letter_code
_entity_poly.pdbx_strand_id
1 'polypeptide(L)'
;MTRFIHIADLHHARHTGNAITAERTSFAIQAEKLAQLTEVIRHDNIKAVLIAGDIEVSDPKDFIPYLQTWTTLGATVYLVFGDHDVDRLAYQACWSQIEHVHVFLHPGYIFDPTLGAGIYGLSCETNQTGLKEKIARTPVRADSYPNIFLSHGDRKRFPASVVDRLGFSYYALGHHHRYEVIRRGGADLVYPGHIFSVWDGCGKAWSTGYVIGEVTSSGITHVFHAFEGPETRRLSFNPFIRDGSRILLTRDNLDGPPEQWIEEDDTLLREFVRSTLADYLDDYFVTPSRSNGFPTRRLSMTARTLLEDSTRFEEFYIRSFKVTKTTQ
;
A
#
# COMPACT_ATOMS: atom_id res chain seq x y z
N MET A 1 11.34 -11.13 23.09
CA MET A 1 10.86 -10.95 21.71
C MET A 1 10.47 -9.49 21.57
N THR A 2 10.82 -8.88 20.46
CA THR A 2 10.64 -7.44 20.18
C THR A 2 9.93 -7.31 18.85
N ARG A 3 9.10 -6.28 18.71
CA ARG A 3 8.19 -6.15 17.57
C ARG A 3 8.43 -4.87 16.78
N PHE A 4 8.16 -4.93 15.49
CA PHE A 4 8.17 -3.78 14.60
C PHE A 4 6.92 -3.74 13.73
N ILE A 5 6.53 -2.54 13.29
CA ILE A 5 5.56 -2.35 12.22
C ILE A 5 6.32 -2.19 10.90
N HIS A 6 5.77 -2.74 9.82
CA HIS A 6 6.23 -2.52 8.46
C HIS A 6 5.06 -2.05 7.59
N ILE A 7 5.22 -0.85 7.02
CA ILE A 7 4.27 -0.17 6.12
C ILE A 7 5.00 0.35 4.88
N ALA A 8 4.27 0.57 3.80
CA ALA A 8 4.79 1.09 2.53
C ALA A 8 3.66 1.74 1.73
N ASP A 9 4.01 2.38 0.60
CA ASP A 9 3.04 2.81 -0.42
C ASP A 9 1.94 3.69 0.21
N LEU A 10 2.37 4.70 0.98
CA LEU A 10 1.49 5.55 1.77
C LEU A 10 0.70 6.51 0.87
N HIS A 11 1.38 7.06 -0.15
CA HIS A 11 0.86 8.08 -1.05
C HIS A 11 0.07 9.17 -0.32
N HIS A 12 0.66 9.70 0.76
CA HIS A 12 0.00 10.63 1.69
C HIS A 12 -0.01 12.08 1.16
N ALA A 13 -0.48 12.23 -0.08
CA ALA A 13 -0.56 13.50 -0.79
C ALA A 13 -2.03 13.91 -1.03
N ARG A 14 -2.25 15.22 -1.08
CA ARG A 14 -3.51 15.81 -1.50
C ARG A 14 -3.61 15.75 -3.02
N HIS A 15 -4.53 14.96 -3.54
CA HIS A 15 -4.84 15.00 -4.97
C HIS A 15 -5.59 16.29 -5.30
N THR A 16 -5.06 17.06 -6.24
CA THR A 16 -5.71 18.26 -6.80
C THR A 16 -6.11 18.00 -8.24
N GLY A 17 -7.22 18.59 -8.70
CA GLY A 17 -7.67 18.51 -10.10
C GLY A 17 -8.84 17.54 -10.36
N ASN A 18 -8.99 17.11 -11.61
CA ASN A 18 -10.15 16.36 -12.11
C ASN A 18 -9.94 14.83 -12.18
N ALA A 19 -8.97 14.30 -11.43
CA ALA A 19 -8.66 12.88 -11.44
C ALA A 19 -9.83 12.03 -10.91
N ILE A 20 -10.51 12.52 -9.87
CA ILE A 20 -11.54 11.77 -9.16
C ILE A 20 -12.61 12.69 -8.59
N THR A 21 -13.87 12.26 -8.64
CA THR A 21 -14.92 12.76 -7.75
C THR A 21 -14.99 11.82 -6.56
N ALA A 22 -14.60 12.30 -5.39
CA ALA A 22 -14.57 11.50 -4.18
C ALA A 22 -15.44 12.12 -3.09
N GLU A 23 -16.19 11.28 -2.36
CA GLU A 23 -16.96 11.71 -1.19
C GLU A 23 -16.06 12.22 -0.07
N ARG A 24 -14.94 11.51 0.18
CA ARG A 24 -13.86 11.90 1.08
C ARG A 24 -12.54 11.83 0.32
N THR A 25 -11.59 12.70 0.69
CA THR A 25 -10.25 12.68 0.09
C THR A 25 -9.47 11.46 0.59
N SER A 26 -8.60 10.88 -0.27
CA SER A 26 -7.66 9.84 0.18
C SER A 26 -6.82 10.30 1.35
N PHE A 27 -6.36 11.55 1.30
CA PHE A 27 -5.56 12.16 2.36
C PHE A 27 -6.22 12.03 3.75
N ALA A 28 -7.52 12.30 3.87
CA ALA A 28 -8.24 12.21 5.14
C ALA A 28 -8.37 10.75 5.64
N ILE A 29 -8.60 9.81 4.74
CA ILE A 29 -8.75 8.39 5.09
C ILE A 29 -7.39 7.77 5.44
N GLN A 30 -6.34 8.11 4.69
CA GLN A 30 -4.96 7.74 4.99
C GLN A 30 -4.53 8.29 6.35
N ALA A 31 -4.90 9.53 6.69
CA ALA A 31 -4.61 10.12 8.00
C ALA A 31 -5.25 9.32 9.14
N GLU A 32 -6.50 8.88 8.99
CA GLU A 32 -7.18 8.03 9.97
C GLU A 32 -6.46 6.68 10.15
N LYS A 33 -6.01 6.05 9.05
CA LYS A 33 -5.26 4.79 9.11
C LYS A 33 -3.88 4.92 9.73
N LEU A 34 -3.14 5.98 9.39
CA LEU A 34 -1.86 6.29 10.03
C LEU A 34 -2.03 6.56 11.53
N ALA A 35 -3.14 7.20 11.94
CA ALA A 35 -3.45 7.44 13.34
C ALA A 35 -3.74 6.13 14.12
N GLN A 36 -4.32 5.09 13.48
CA GLN A 36 -4.53 3.79 14.12
C GLN A 36 -3.21 3.15 14.61
N LEU A 37 -2.10 3.41 13.91
CA LEU A 37 -0.79 2.85 14.31
C LEU A 37 -0.33 3.35 15.68
N THR A 38 -0.83 4.49 16.17
CA THR A 38 -0.58 4.97 17.53
C THR A 38 -1.04 3.97 18.59
N GLU A 39 -2.25 3.43 18.43
CA GLU A 39 -2.81 2.43 19.34
C GLU A 39 -2.01 1.14 19.28
N VAL A 40 -1.68 0.68 18.05
CA VAL A 40 -0.88 -0.51 17.81
C VAL A 40 0.49 -0.38 18.47
N ILE A 41 1.17 0.75 18.30
CA ILE A 41 2.49 0.98 18.88
C ILE A 41 2.46 0.84 20.40
N ARG A 42 1.46 1.44 21.04
CA ARG A 42 1.30 1.37 22.49
C ARG A 42 0.91 -0.03 22.97
N HIS A 43 -0.10 -0.64 22.36
CA HIS A 43 -0.65 -1.92 22.83
C HIS A 43 0.30 -3.10 22.56
N ASP A 44 0.92 -3.14 21.38
CA ASP A 44 1.82 -4.22 20.99
C ASP A 44 3.29 -3.96 21.35
N ASN A 45 3.56 -2.86 22.07
CA ASN A 45 4.89 -2.48 22.54
C ASN A 45 5.93 -2.45 21.40
N ILE A 46 5.52 -1.84 20.28
CA ILE A 46 6.30 -1.77 19.04
C ILE A 46 7.57 -0.95 19.29
N LYS A 47 8.72 -1.51 18.88
CA LYS A 47 10.05 -0.91 19.06
C LYS A 47 10.54 -0.17 17.84
N ALA A 48 10.05 -0.54 16.65
CA ALA A 48 10.40 0.15 15.43
C ALA A 48 9.24 0.23 14.45
N VAL A 49 9.23 1.28 13.63
CA VAL A 49 8.35 1.42 12.46
C VAL A 49 9.24 1.49 11.21
N LEU A 50 9.07 0.53 10.31
CA LEU A 50 9.78 0.43 9.05
C LEU A 50 8.88 0.95 7.93
N ILE A 51 9.33 1.98 7.23
CA ILE A 51 8.59 2.61 6.13
C ILE A 51 9.33 2.36 4.82
N ALA A 52 8.78 1.49 3.99
CA ALA A 52 9.44 0.96 2.80
C ALA A 52 9.13 1.78 1.53
N GLY A 53 9.17 3.11 1.62
CA GLY A 53 9.07 4.03 0.48
C GLY A 53 7.65 4.34 0.00
N ASP A 54 7.58 5.19 -1.02
CA ASP A 54 6.36 5.80 -1.59
C ASP A 54 5.52 6.48 -0.52
N ILE A 55 6.19 7.34 0.25
CA ILE A 55 5.56 8.16 1.28
C ILE A 55 4.74 9.26 0.62
N GLU A 56 5.27 9.83 -0.48
CA GLU A 56 4.71 10.85 -1.37
C GLU A 56 3.74 11.81 -0.65
N VAL A 57 4.25 12.95 -0.21
CA VAL A 57 3.50 13.96 0.54
C VAL A 57 3.43 15.28 -0.21
N SER A 58 2.33 16.01 -0.03
CA SER A 58 2.18 17.37 -0.58
C SER A 58 3.02 18.40 0.16
N ASP A 59 3.10 18.30 1.49
CA ASP A 59 4.01 19.06 2.34
C ASP A 59 4.73 18.08 3.27
N PRO A 60 6.07 18.09 3.34
CA PRO A 60 6.82 17.26 4.29
C PRO A 60 6.35 17.37 5.73
N LYS A 61 5.79 18.53 6.11
CA LYS A 61 5.24 18.79 7.44
C LYS A 61 3.98 18.00 7.76
N ASP A 62 3.25 17.54 6.75
CA ASP A 62 2.03 16.75 6.96
C ASP A 62 2.33 15.40 7.64
N PHE A 63 3.56 14.89 7.47
CA PHE A 63 3.96 13.60 8.04
C PHE A 63 4.62 13.71 9.43
N ILE A 64 5.07 14.92 9.82
CA ILE A 64 5.72 15.17 11.12
C ILE A 64 4.87 14.71 12.31
N PRO A 65 3.55 14.99 12.38
CA PRO A 65 2.75 14.61 13.54
C PRO A 65 2.77 13.11 13.84
N TYR A 66 2.76 12.26 12.79
CA TYR A 66 2.84 10.82 12.96
C TYR A 66 4.21 10.39 13.44
N LEU A 67 5.28 10.90 12.82
CA LEU A 67 6.67 10.62 13.22
C LEU A 67 6.91 10.99 14.69
N GLN A 68 6.52 12.19 15.11
CA GLN A 68 6.66 12.65 16.49
C GLN A 68 5.84 11.82 17.47
N THR A 69 4.60 11.46 17.09
CA THR A 69 3.74 10.64 17.94
C THR A 69 4.35 9.26 18.15
N TRP A 70 4.77 8.59 17.08
CA TRP A 70 5.35 7.25 17.14
C TRP A 70 6.67 7.23 17.92
N THR A 71 7.54 8.22 17.75
CA THR A 71 8.80 8.29 18.50
C THR A 71 8.60 8.65 19.97
N THR A 72 7.61 9.49 20.30
CA THR A 72 7.23 9.78 21.69
C THR A 72 6.73 8.54 22.43
N LEU A 73 6.11 7.60 21.71
CA LEU A 73 5.68 6.30 22.26
C LEU A 73 6.83 5.29 22.41
N GLY A 74 8.05 5.67 22.03
CA GLY A 74 9.26 4.86 22.19
C GLY A 74 9.61 3.98 20.99
N ALA A 75 8.94 4.13 19.84
CA ALA A 75 9.31 3.45 18.62
C ALA A 75 10.39 4.24 17.86
N THR A 76 11.38 3.54 17.30
CA THR A 76 12.35 4.15 16.37
C THR A 76 11.86 4.00 14.93
N VAL A 77 11.83 5.09 14.16
CA VAL A 77 11.35 5.06 12.78
C VAL A 77 12.51 4.94 11.82
N TYR A 78 12.42 4.00 10.88
CA TYR A 78 13.38 3.80 9.81
C TYR A 78 12.67 3.90 8.47
N LEU A 79 13.14 4.79 7.60
CA LEU A 79 12.50 4.99 6.30
C LEU A 79 13.49 5.07 5.15
N VAL A 80 13.04 4.54 4.02
CA VAL A 80 13.67 4.64 2.70
C VAL A 80 12.71 5.39 1.77
N PHE A 81 13.24 5.90 0.67
CA PHE A 81 12.47 6.53 -0.40
C PHE A 81 12.15 5.54 -1.51
N GLY A 82 10.91 5.60 -1.97
CA GLY A 82 10.40 4.90 -3.15
C GLY A 82 10.58 5.69 -4.44
N ASP A 83 10.04 5.20 -5.55
CA ASP A 83 10.19 5.85 -6.85
C ASP A 83 9.29 7.06 -7.05
N HIS A 84 8.23 7.20 -6.23
CA HIS A 84 7.33 8.36 -6.20
C HIS A 84 7.81 9.47 -5.25
N ASP A 85 8.80 9.21 -4.40
CA ASP A 85 9.39 10.20 -3.49
C ASP A 85 10.39 11.12 -4.23
N VAL A 86 9.87 12.00 -5.09
CA VAL A 86 10.67 12.88 -5.96
C VAL A 86 11.39 14.00 -5.20
N ASP A 87 10.76 14.56 -4.15
CA ASP A 87 11.29 15.65 -3.34
C ASP A 87 12.06 15.16 -2.09
N ARG A 88 12.67 13.97 -2.19
CA ARG A 88 13.37 13.27 -1.09
C ARG A 88 14.38 14.10 -0.31
N LEU A 89 15.05 15.08 -0.94
CA LEU A 89 15.99 15.96 -0.23
C LEU A 89 15.25 16.90 0.74
N ALA A 90 14.12 17.46 0.33
CA ALA A 90 13.27 18.27 1.19
C ALA A 90 12.65 17.42 2.31
N TYR A 91 12.23 16.20 1.96
CA TYR A 91 11.65 15.25 2.90
C TYR A 91 12.66 14.89 4.00
N GLN A 92 13.88 14.51 3.61
CA GLN A 92 14.96 14.23 4.56
C GLN A 92 15.30 15.45 5.42
N ALA A 93 15.48 16.62 4.83
CA ALA A 93 15.82 17.85 5.57
C ALA A 93 14.79 18.18 6.65
N CYS A 94 13.52 17.80 6.43
CA CYS A 94 12.43 17.97 7.36
C CYS A 94 12.40 16.85 8.42
N TRP A 95 12.39 15.58 8.01
CA TRP A 95 12.14 14.46 8.90
C TRP A 95 13.35 14.04 9.75
N SER A 96 14.57 14.24 9.25
CA SER A 96 15.80 13.94 10.02
C SER A 96 16.03 14.87 11.22
N GLN A 97 15.20 15.90 11.40
CA GLN A 97 15.22 16.77 12.59
C GLN A 97 14.52 16.14 13.80
N ILE A 98 13.75 15.07 13.59
CA ILE A 98 12.99 14.39 14.63
C ILE A 98 13.87 13.30 15.24
N GLU A 99 14.01 13.32 16.56
CA GLU A 99 14.78 12.30 17.30
C GLU A 99 14.18 10.90 17.06
N HIS A 100 15.04 9.89 16.97
CA HIS A 100 14.68 8.51 16.64
C HIS A 100 14.03 8.31 15.26
N VAL A 101 14.16 9.27 14.35
CA VAL A 101 13.83 9.08 12.93
C VAL A 101 15.11 8.96 12.11
N HIS A 102 15.29 7.81 11.46
CA HIS A 102 16.41 7.52 10.59
C HIS A 102 15.97 7.45 9.13
N VAL A 103 16.47 8.41 8.34
CA VAL A 103 16.16 8.54 6.91
C VAL A 103 17.34 8.06 6.08
N PHE A 104 17.17 6.98 5.32
CA PHE A 104 18.21 6.42 4.46
C PHE A 104 18.19 7.04 3.06
N LEU A 105 18.61 8.31 2.91
CA LEU A 105 18.81 8.88 1.57
C LEU A 105 19.88 8.09 0.78
N HIS A 106 20.92 7.65 1.47
CA HIS A 106 21.98 6.82 0.94
C HIS A 106 21.97 5.44 1.62
N PRO A 107 22.55 4.40 0.96
CA PRO A 107 22.64 3.09 1.57
C PRO A 107 23.35 3.16 2.91
N GLY A 108 22.78 2.54 3.93
CA GLY A 108 23.30 2.64 5.30
C GLY A 108 22.88 1.47 6.16
N TYR A 109 23.58 1.31 7.28
CA TYR A 109 23.32 0.25 8.24
C TYR A 109 23.25 0.82 9.66
N ILE A 110 22.25 0.43 10.43
CA ILE A 110 22.07 0.80 11.84
C ILE A 110 21.71 -0.47 12.61
N PHE A 111 22.41 -0.74 13.71
CA PHE A 111 21.94 -1.72 14.68
C PHE A 111 21.02 -1.03 15.68
N ASP A 112 19.77 -1.51 15.80
CA ASP A 112 18.82 -1.03 16.80
C ASP A 112 18.89 -1.94 18.03
N PRO A 113 19.46 -1.49 19.16
CA PRO A 113 19.57 -2.30 20.36
C PRO A 113 18.21 -2.57 21.03
N THR A 114 17.22 -1.68 20.84
CA THR A 114 15.89 -1.82 21.42
C THR A 114 15.08 -2.86 20.66
N LEU A 115 15.23 -2.90 19.33
CA LEU A 115 14.66 -3.95 18.49
C LEU A 115 15.48 -5.25 18.54
N GLY A 116 16.78 -5.17 18.79
CA GLY A 116 17.70 -6.32 18.76
C GLY A 116 17.99 -6.83 17.35
N ALA A 117 17.91 -5.95 16.35
CA ALA A 117 18.11 -6.30 14.94
C ALA A 117 18.90 -5.22 14.19
N GLY A 118 19.63 -5.66 13.16
CA GLY A 118 20.28 -4.78 12.21
C GLY A 118 19.32 -4.32 11.12
N ILE A 119 19.41 -3.07 10.69
CA ILE A 119 18.58 -2.49 9.64
C ILE A 119 19.50 -1.91 8.56
N TYR A 120 19.41 -2.46 7.36
CA TYR A 120 20.06 -1.93 6.18
C TYR A 120 19.02 -1.24 5.31
N GLY A 121 19.11 0.09 5.18
CA GLY A 121 18.23 0.87 4.32
C GLY A 121 18.83 1.10 2.94
N LEU A 122 18.02 0.90 1.91
CA LEU A 122 18.35 1.21 0.52
C LEU A 122 17.18 1.88 -0.21
N SER A 123 17.24 3.20 -0.36
CA SER A 123 16.30 3.96 -1.19
C SER A 123 16.45 3.66 -2.69
N CYS A 124 15.34 3.67 -3.43
CA CYS A 124 15.33 3.54 -4.88
C CYS A 124 15.18 4.89 -5.57
N GLU A 125 15.73 5.02 -6.79
CA GLU A 125 15.46 6.17 -7.65
C GLU A 125 14.15 5.98 -8.41
N THR A 126 13.67 7.03 -9.08
CA THR A 126 12.52 6.95 -9.99
C THR A 126 12.69 5.80 -11.00
N ASN A 127 11.60 5.05 -11.24
CA ASN A 127 11.58 3.82 -12.03
C ASN A 127 12.53 2.71 -11.52
N GLN A 128 12.94 2.77 -10.25
CA GLN A 128 13.91 1.86 -9.62
C GLN A 128 15.25 1.79 -10.36
N THR A 129 15.64 2.90 -11.00
CA THR A 129 16.86 2.96 -11.81
C THR A 129 18.09 2.66 -10.95
N GLY A 130 18.93 1.72 -11.39
CA GLY A 130 20.16 1.33 -10.69
C GLY A 130 19.96 0.47 -9.44
N LEU A 131 18.71 0.10 -9.07
CA LEU A 131 18.43 -0.62 -7.83
C LEU A 131 19.09 -2.01 -7.81
N LYS A 132 19.07 -2.74 -8.93
CA LYS A 132 19.68 -4.07 -9.04
C LYS A 132 21.19 -4.02 -8.80
N GLU A 133 21.85 -3.01 -9.36
CA GLU A 133 23.29 -2.78 -9.23
C GLU A 133 23.65 -2.38 -7.79
N LYS A 134 22.83 -1.54 -7.15
CA LYS A 134 22.98 -1.17 -5.74
C LYS A 134 22.85 -2.38 -4.82
N ILE A 135 21.82 -3.22 -5.01
CA ILE A 135 21.63 -4.48 -4.25
C ILE A 135 22.82 -5.43 -4.45
N ALA A 136 23.35 -5.54 -5.67
CA ALA A 136 24.51 -6.39 -5.94
C ALA A 136 25.76 -5.98 -5.14
N ARG A 137 25.87 -4.68 -4.79
CA ARG A 137 26.95 -4.09 -3.99
C ARG A 137 26.65 -4.03 -2.49
N THR A 138 25.45 -4.42 -2.06
CA THR A 138 25.10 -4.48 -0.64
C THR A 138 26.07 -5.42 0.11
N PRO A 139 26.59 -5.01 1.29
CA PRO A 139 27.41 -5.87 2.13
C PRO A 139 26.67 -7.13 2.58
N VAL A 140 27.37 -8.26 2.60
CA VAL A 140 26.87 -9.51 3.17
C VAL A 140 26.71 -9.36 4.69
N ARG A 141 25.64 -9.95 5.23
CA ARG A 141 25.38 -10.02 6.67
C ARG A 141 25.60 -11.43 7.17
N ALA A 142 26.33 -11.54 8.28
CA ALA A 142 26.59 -12.79 8.99
C ALA A 142 26.69 -12.51 10.50
N ASP A 143 25.90 -11.55 10.98
CA ASP A 143 25.90 -11.14 12.38
C ASP A 143 25.26 -12.20 13.28
N SER A 144 25.52 -12.09 14.58
CA SER A 144 24.91 -12.94 15.61
C SER A 144 23.43 -12.62 15.90
N TYR A 145 22.91 -11.55 15.28
CA TYR A 145 21.54 -11.08 15.42
C TYR A 145 20.84 -11.00 14.05
N PRO A 146 19.50 -11.04 14.00
CA PRO A 146 18.75 -10.91 12.75
C PRO A 146 18.98 -9.57 12.06
N ASN A 147 19.01 -9.58 10.73
CA ASN A 147 19.16 -8.39 9.91
C ASN A 147 17.95 -8.19 8.99
N ILE A 148 17.49 -6.95 8.88
CA ILE A 148 16.38 -6.50 8.05
C ILE A 148 16.92 -5.69 6.88
N PHE A 149 16.50 -6.04 5.67
CA PHE A 149 16.73 -5.24 4.47
C PHE A 149 15.50 -4.40 4.19
N LEU A 150 15.61 -3.07 4.32
CA LEU A 150 14.53 -2.12 4.08
C LEU A 150 14.75 -1.43 2.73
N SER A 151 13.81 -1.56 1.79
CA SER A 151 13.94 -0.97 0.45
C SER A 151 12.58 -0.84 -0.23
N HIS A 152 12.54 -0.23 -1.41
CA HIS A 152 11.35 -0.09 -2.23
C HIS A 152 11.63 -0.65 -3.62
N GLY A 153 10.94 -1.73 -4.02
CA GLY A 153 11.15 -2.28 -5.37
C GLY A 153 10.61 -3.68 -5.64
N ASP A 154 10.50 -3.98 -6.93
CA ASP A 154 9.88 -5.21 -7.43
C ASP A 154 10.73 -6.46 -7.08
N ARG A 155 10.04 -7.55 -6.74
CA ARG A 155 10.65 -8.85 -6.43
C ARG A 155 11.71 -9.30 -7.43
N LYS A 156 11.57 -8.99 -8.73
CA LYS A 156 12.52 -9.36 -9.80
C LYS A 156 13.92 -8.78 -9.57
N ARG A 157 14.04 -7.73 -8.75
CA ARG A 157 15.33 -7.12 -8.37
C ARG A 157 16.11 -7.95 -7.34
N PHE A 158 15.43 -8.89 -6.69
CA PHE A 158 15.96 -9.72 -5.62
C PHE A 158 15.93 -11.20 -6.03
N PRO A 159 16.83 -11.70 -6.90
CA PRO A 159 16.89 -13.13 -7.21
C PRO A 159 17.35 -13.95 -5.98
N ALA A 160 16.96 -15.23 -5.90
CA ALA A 160 17.25 -16.09 -4.75
C ALA A 160 18.74 -16.16 -4.39
N SER A 161 19.62 -16.27 -5.39
CA SER A 161 21.07 -16.28 -5.19
C SER A 161 21.62 -15.01 -4.55
N VAL A 162 21.00 -13.85 -4.80
CA VAL A 162 21.39 -12.58 -4.16
C VAL A 162 20.85 -12.52 -2.74
N VAL A 163 19.62 -12.97 -2.51
CA VAL A 163 19.01 -13.03 -1.17
C VAL A 163 19.84 -13.93 -0.25
N ASP A 164 20.15 -15.14 -0.69
CA ASP A 164 20.97 -16.10 0.07
C ASP A 164 22.36 -15.55 0.38
N ARG A 165 23.00 -14.94 -0.62
CA ARG A 165 24.33 -14.36 -0.45
C ARG A 165 24.34 -13.22 0.56
N LEU A 166 23.31 -12.37 0.56
CA LEU A 166 23.29 -11.19 1.41
C LEU A 166 22.98 -11.50 2.88
N GLY A 167 22.31 -12.61 3.18
CA GLY A 167 22.17 -13.11 4.55
C GLY A 167 21.20 -12.33 5.45
N PHE A 168 20.32 -11.50 4.87
CA PHE A 168 19.26 -10.84 5.64
C PHE A 168 18.16 -11.83 6.02
N SER A 169 17.57 -11.66 7.20
CA SER A 169 16.52 -12.52 7.74
C SER A 169 15.12 -12.13 7.24
N TYR A 170 14.94 -10.86 6.86
CA TYR A 170 13.66 -10.30 6.42
C TYR A 170 13.88 -9.16 5.43
N TYR A 171 13.11 -9.13 4.34
CA TYR A 171 13.12 -8.04 3.37
C TYR A 171 11.82 -7.24 3.50
N ALA A 172 11.93 -6.07 4.13
CA ALA A 172 10.86 -5.09 4.26
C ALA A 172 10.78 -4.26 2.97
N LEU A 173 9.86 -4.61 2.07
CA LEU A 173 9.75 -4.01 0.75
C LEU A 173 8.41 -3.26 0.55
N GLY A 174 8.45 -2.12 -0.14
CA GLY A 174 7.29 -1.47 -0.77
C GLY A 174 7.25 -1.70 -2.28
N HIS A 175 6.38 -0.98 -3.01
CA HIS A 175 6.14 -0.99 -4.47
C HIS A 175 4.97 -1.88 -4.90
N HIS A 176 4.65 -2.90 -4.10
CA HIS A 176 3.54 -3.80 -4.38
C HIS A 176 2.36 -3.43 -3.49
N HIS A 177 1.35 -2.81 -4.09
CA HIS A 177 0.18 -2.24 -3.44
C HIS A 177 -0.78 -3.25 -2.78
N ARG A 178 -0.47 -4.54 -2.81
CA ARG A 178 -1.22 -5.61 -2.14
C ARG A 178 -0.28 -6.31 -1.16
N TYR A 179 -0.82 -6.77 -0.03
CA TYR A 179 -0.08 -7.66 0.83
C TYR A 179 0.39 -8.91 0.07
N GLU A 180 1.69 -9.15 0.08
CA GLU A 180 2.28 -10.31 -0.57
C GLU A 180 3.53 -10.76 0.21
N VAL A 181 3.63 -12.06 0.45
CA VAL A 181 4.83 -12.70 1.01
C VAL A 181 5.38 -13.66 -0.02
N ILE A 182 6.65 -13.50 -0.33
CA ILE A 182 7.34 -14.34 -1.30
C ILE A 182 8.56 -14.94 -0.61
N ARG A 183 8.51 -16.24 -0.38
CA ARG A 183 9.70 -16.99 0.02
C ARG A 183 10.71 -16.97 -1.13
N ARG A 184 11.92 -16.49 -0.88
CA ARG A 184 12.95 -16.47 -1.91
C ARG A 184 14.33 -16.69 -1.31
N GLY A 185 14.99 -17.77 -1.74
CA GLY A 185 16.18 -18.24 -1.05
C GLY A 185 15.84 -18.57 0.41
N GLY A 186 16.67 -18.07 1.33
CA GLY A 186 16.59 -18.26 2.77
C GLY A 186 15.74 -17.23 3.52
N ALA A 187 15.12 -16.25 2.85
CA ALA A 187 14.36 -15.17 3.49
C ALA A 187 13.01 -14.91 2.83
N ASP A 188 12.16 -14.16 3.54
CA ASP A 188 10.88 -13.71 3.04
C ASP A 188 11.00 -12.27 2.53
N LEU A 189 10.51 -12.05 1.32
CA LEU A 189 10.21 -10.73 0.78
C LEU A 189 8.78 -10.41 1.11
N VAL A 190 8.60 -9.38 1.93
CA VAL A 190 7.29 -9.00 2.43
C VAL A 190 6.94 -7.64 1.90
N TYR A 191 5.73 -7.53 1.35
CA TYR A 191 5.11 -6.30 0.90
C TYR A 191 3.86 -6.09 1.74
N PRO A 192 3.73 -4.98 2.49
CA PRO A 192 2.56 -4.75 3.34
C PRO A 192 1.34 -4.31 2.52
N GLY A 193 1.55 -3.85 1.28
CA GLY A 193 0.51 -3.19 0.49
C GLY A 193 0.39 -1.71 0.83
N HIS A 194 -0.52 -1.03 0.13
CA HIS A 194 -0.81 0.37 0.41
C HIS A 194 -1.69 0.51 1.67
N ILE A 195 -1.64 1.69 2.29
CA ILE A 195 -2.52 2.00 3.43
C ILE A 195 -3.94 2.35 2.99
N PHE A 196 -4.11 2.95 1.82
CA PHE A 196 -5.41 3.24 1.22
C PHE A 196 -5.27 3.58 -0.26
N SER A 197 -6.17 3.05 -1.10
CA SER A 197 -6.24 3.38 -2.52
C SER A 197 -7.60 3.96 -2.86
N VAL A 198 -7.67 5.25 -3.17
CA VAL A 198 -8.71 5.79 -4.09
C VAL A 198 -8.19 5.87 -5.52
N TRP A 199 -6.88 5.67 -5.66
CA TRP A 199 -6.06 5.88 -6.83
C TRP A 199 -4.70 5.25 -6.55
N ASP A 200 -4.41 4.12 -7.16
CA ASP A 200 -3.09 3.46 -7.00
C ASP A 200 -2.38 3.25 -8.34
N GLY A 201 -2.85 3.92 -9.40
CA GLY A 201 -2.31 3.80 -10.76
C GLY A 201 -2.47 2.42 -11.42
N CYS A 202 -2.75 1.36 -10.64
CA CYS A 202 -2.96 -0.01 -11.11
C CYS A 202 -4.46 -0.35 -11.26
N GLY A 203 -5.31 0.51 -10.71
CA GLY A 203 -6.75 0.51 -10.92
C GLY A 203 -7.48 -0.60 -10.17
N LYS A 204 -6.84 -1.22 -9.16
CA LYS A 204 -7.41 -2.32 -8.37
C LYS A 204 -7.67 -1.86 -6.94
N ALA A 205 -8.51 -2.62 -6.25
CA ALA A 205 -8.77 -2.46 -4.83
C ALA A 205 -8.25 -3.68 -4.07
N TRP A 206 -7.45 -3.46 -3.03
CA TRP A 206 -6.88 -4.51 -2.21
C TRP A 206 -7.21 -4.24 -0.76
N SER A 207 -7.23 -5.29 0.05
CA SER A 207 -7.28 -5.12 1.50
C SER A 207 -6.05 -4.36 1.95
N THR A 208 -6.25 -3.42 2.86
CA THR A 208 -5.22 -2.46 3.27
C THR A 208 -4.76 -2.74 4.68
N GLY A 209 -3.49 -2.54 4.98
CA GLY A 209 -2.99 -2.89 6.30
C GLY A 209 -1.52 -2.59 6.52
N TYR A 210 -1.00 -3.26 7.53
CA TYR A 210 0.38 -3.18 7.96
C TYR A 210 0.85 -4.56 8.42
N VAL A 211 2.15 -4.77 8.44
CA VAL A 211 2.74 -6.02 8.93
C VAL A 211 3.33 -5.78 10.31
N ILE A 212 2.99 -6.63 11.27
CA ILE A 212 3.74 -6.72 12.53
C ILE A 212 4.78 -7.83 12.37
N GLY A 213 6.05 -7.46 12.49
CA GLY A 213 7.15 -8.40 12.56
C GLY A 213 7.63 -8.61 13.99
N GLU A 214 8.07 -9.82 14.31
CA GLU A 214 8.64 -10.17 15.61
C GLU A 214 10.05 -10.72 15.44
N VAL A 215 11.01 -10.09 16.11
CA VAL A 215 12.41 -10.53 16.18
C VAL A 215 12.53 -11.61 17.24
N THR A 216 13.00 -12.77 16.81
CA THR A 216 13.18 -13.98 17.61
C THR A 216 14.63 -14.45 17.54
N SER A 217 15.00 -15.39 18.42
CA SER A 217 16.33 -16.01 18.38
C SER A 217 16.62 -16.79 17.10
N SER A 218 15.57 -17.19 16.37
CA SER A 218 15.67 -17.97 15.12
C SER A 218 15.52 -17.13 13.84
N GLY A 219 15.36 -15.81 13.95
CA GLY A 219 15.10 -14.92 12.82
C GLY A 219 13.88 -14.03 13.04
N ILE A 220 13.13 -13.76 11.98
CA ILE A 220 12.00 -12.84 12.01
C ILE A 220 10.73 -13.57 11.56
N THR A 221 9.69 -13.51 12.38
CA THR A 221 8.33 -13.92 12.01
C THR A 221 7.47 -12.69 11.73
N HIS A 222 6.36 -12.85 11.03
CA HIS A 222 5.52 -11.71 10.70
C HIS A 222 4.06 -12.10 10.44
N VAL A 223 3.15 -11.17 10.69
CA VAL A 223 1.70 -11.31 10.48
C VAL A 223 1.17 -10.02 9.87
N PHE A 224 0.28 -10.14 8.87
CA PHE A 224 -0.45 -9.01 8.33
C PHE A 224 -1.68 -8.68 9.16
N HIS A 225 -1.90 -7.39 9.39
CA HIS A 225 -3.05 -6.86 10.08
C HIS A 225 -3.75 -5.85 9.16
N ALA A 226 -5.04 -6.05 8.93
CA ALA A 226 -5.84 -5.08 8.22
C ALA A 226 -6.04 -3.82 9.07
N PHE A 227 -6.13 -2.65 8.43
CA PHE A 227 -6.63 -1.46 9.11
C PHE A 227 -8.12 -1.62 9.42
N GLU A 228 -8.55 -1.00 10.52
CA GLU A 228 -9.97 -0.93 10.86
C GLU A 228 -10.69 0.13 10.02
N GLY A 229 -12.00 -0.05 9.84
CA GLY A 229 -12.86 0.88 9.13
C GLY A 229 -12.94 0.62 7.61
N PRO A 230 -13.38 1.63 6.85
CA PRO A 230 -13.69 1.47 5.44
C PRO A 230 -12.51 1.01 4.58
N GLU A 231 -12.80 0.06 3.70
CA GLU A 231 -11.91 -0.38 2.64
C GLU A 231 -12.35 0.16 1.28
N THR A 232 -11.46 0.02 0.30
CA THR A 232 -11.79 0.26 -1.10
C THR A 232 -12.25 -1.04 -1.73
N ARG A 233 -13.28 -0.98 -2.56
CA ARG A 233 -13.86 -2.08 -3.33
C ARG A 233 -14.08 -1.66 -4.76
N ARG A 234 -14.08 -2.63 -5.69
CA ARG A 234 -14.30 -2.33 -7.10
C ARG A 234 -15.07 -3.42 -7.82
N LEU A 235 -16.02 -2.97 -8.65
CA LEU A 235 -16.72 -3.75 -9.66
C LEU A 235 -16.36 -3.22 -11.04
N SER A 236 -15.97 -4.11 -11.95
CA SER A 236 -15.62 -3.77 -13.32
C SER A 236 -16.22 -4.76 -14.31
N PHE A 237 -17.10 -4.29 -15.18
CA PHE A 237 -17.68 -5.07 -16.26
C PHE A 237 -16.88 -4.84 -17.55
N ASN A 238 -16.41 -5.91 -18.18
CA ASN A 238 -15.62 -5.84 -19.38
C ASN A 238 -16.41 -6.33 -20.60
N PRO A 239 -17.07 -5.43 -21.36
CA PRO A 239 -17.87 -5.82 -22.52
C PRO A 239 -17.01 -6.31 -23.71
N PHE A 240 -15.68 -6.17 -23.64
CA PHE A 240 -14.77 -6.59 -24.70
C PHE A 240 -14.26 -8.04 -24.54
N ILE A 241 -14.52 -8.66 -23.39
CA ILE A 241 -14.21 -10.06 -23.12
C ILE A 241 -15.56 -10.76 -22.92
N ARG A 242 -15.92 -11.64 -23.87
CA ARG A 242 -17.27 -12.22 -23.98
C ARG A 242 -17.24 -13.74 -24.12
N ASP A 243 -18.29 -14.37 -23.59
CA ASP A 243 -18.62 -15.79 -23.76
C ASP A 243 -20.13 -15.91 -24.04
N GLY A 244 -20.49 -15.84 -25.32
CA GLY A 244 -21.89 -15.73 -25.76
C GLY A 244 -22.50 -14.37 -25.39
N SER A 245 -23.62 -14.40 -24.66
CA SER A 245 -24.30 -13.23 -24.08
C SER A 245 -23.68 -12.72 -22.79
N ARG A 246 -22.64 -13.40 -22.29
CA ARG A 246 -22.00 -13.06 -21.01
C ARG A 246 -20.79 -12.17 -21.21
N ILE A 247 -20.58 -11.28 -20.26
CA ILE A 247 -19.41 -10.41 -20.13
C ILE A 247 -18.59 -10.80 -18.91
N LEU A 248 -17.31 -10.45 -18.91
CA LEU A 248 -16.43 -10.69 -17.76
C LEU A 248 -16.65 -9.61 -16.70
N LEU A 249 -17.05 -10.02 -15.50
CA LEU A 249 -17.05 -9.20 -14.30
C LEU A 249 -15.76 -9.46 -13.51
N THR A 250 -15.06 -8.38 -13.16
CA THR A 250 -13.95 -8.39 -12.21
C THR A 250 -14.39 -7.77 -10.89
N ARG A 251 -14.03 -8.45 -9.79
CA ARG A 251 -14.28 -8.03 -8.42
C ARG A 251 -12.94 -7.85 -7.70
N ASP A 252 -12.68 -6.65 -7.20
CA ASP A 252 -11.50 -6.39 -6.38
C ASP A 252 -11.95 -6.06 -4.95
N ASN A 253 -11.35 -6.75 -3.97
CA ASN A 253 -11.68 -6.68 -2.55
C ASN A 253 -13.19 -6.86 -2.26
N LEU A 254 -13.76 -7.95 -2.76
CA LEU A 254 -15.16 -8.34 -2.59
C LEU A 254 -15.23 -9.85 -2.44
N ASP A 255 -16.28 -10.34 -1.78
CA ASP A 255 -16.53 -11.78 -1.69
C ASP A 255 -16.81 -12.42 -3.05
N GLY A 256 -16.41 -13.69 -3.18
CA GLY A 256 -16.58 -14.48 -4.39
C GLY A 256 -15.33 -14.52 -5.29
N PRO A 257 -15.45 -15.10 -6.49
CA PRO A 257 -14.31 -15.23 -7.39
C PRO A 257 -13.93 -13.85 -7.96
N PRO A 258 -12.61 -13.57 -8.11
CA PRO A 258 -12.11 -12.29 -8.63
C PRO A 258 -12.57 -12.03 -10.07
N GLU A 259 -12.87 -13.09 -10.82
CA GLU A 259 -13.42 -13.02 -12.17
C GLU A 259 -14.62 -13.97 -12.30
N GLN A 260 -15.70 -13.51 -12.94
CA GLN A 260 -16.90 -14.30 -13.20
C GLN A 260 -17.56 -13.89 -14.52
N TRP A 261 -18.11 -14.86 -15.24
CA TRP A 261 -19.01 -14.61 -16.37
C TRP A 261 -20.41 -14.26 -15.88
N ILE A 262 -20.95 -13.13 -16.31
CA ILE A 262 -22.30 -12.67 -15.95
C ILE A 262 -23.09 -12.33 -17.22
N GLU A 263 -24.39 -12.64 -17.24
CA GLU A 263 -25.27 -12.28 -18.34
C GLU A 263 -25.35 -10.76 -18.50
N GLU A 264 -25.24 -10.28 -19.74
CA GLU A 264 -25.36 -8.86 -20.05
C GLU A 264 -26.84 -8.46 -20.15
N ASP A 265 -27.53 -8.50 -19.01
CA ASP A 265 -28.89 -8.00 -18.84
C ASP A 265 -28.87 -6.80 -17.89
N ASP A 266 -29.30 -5.63 -18.36
CA ASP A 266 -29.19 -4.37 -17.61
C ASP A 266 -29.93 -4.42 -16.27
N THR A 267 -31.07 -5.12 -16.19
CA THR A 267 -31.85 -5.22 -14.95
C THR A 267 -31.09 -6.09 -13.94
N LEU A 268 -30.64 -7.27 -14.36
CA LEU A 268 -29.88 -8.19 -13.51
C LEU A 268 -28.55 -7.59 -13.05
N LEU A 269 -27.85 -6.86 -13.92
CA LEU A 269 -26.60 -6.21 -13.57
C LEU A 269 -26.81 -5.10 -12.54
N ARG A 270 -27.86 -4.29 -12.66
CA ARG A 270 -28.21 -3.25 -11.67
C ARG A 270 -28.59 -3.84 -10.32
N GLU A 271 -29.41 -4.90 -10.32
CA GLU A 271 -29.77 -5.63 -9.10
C GLU A 271 -28.52 -6.21 -8.42
N PHE A 272 -27.63 -6.82 -9.21
CA PHE A 272 -26.36 -7.35 -8.72
C PHE A 272 -25.49 -6.25 -8.09
N VAL A 273 -25.34 -5.09 -8.75
CA VAL A 273 -24.59 -3.96 -8.20
C VAL A 273 -25.23 -3.46 -6.89
N ARG A 274 -26.56 -3.28 -6.85
CA ARG A 274 -27.25 -2.86 -5.62
C ARG A 274 -27.08 -3.83 -4.47
N SER A 275 -27.21 -5.13 -4.74
CA SER A 275 -26.98 -6.17 -3.73
C SER A 275 -25.55 -6.10 -3.21
N THR A 276 -24.57 -5.99 -4.11
CA THR A 276 -23.16 -5.91 -3.71
C THR A 276 -22.88 -4.66 -2.87
N LEU A 277 -23.45 -3.50 -3.23
CA LEU A 277 -23.31 -2.28 -2.43
C LEU A 277 -23.94 -2.44 -1.04
N ALA A 278 -25.09 -3.13 -0.93
CA ALA A 278 -25.78 -3.33 0.33
C ALA A 278 -25.00 -4.18 1.34
N ASP A 279 -24.13 -5.08 0.85
CA ASP A 279 -23.26 -5.91 1.69
C ASP A 279 -22.12 -5.12 2.34
N TYR A 280 -21.80 -3.92 1.83
CA TYR A 280 -20.61 -3.14 2.22
C TYR A 280 -20.92 -1.63 2.36
N LEU A 281 -21.98 -1.29 3.10
CA LEU A 281 -22.54 0.07 3.17
C LEU A 281 -21.50 1.18 3.45
N ASP A 282 -20.53 0.91 4.32
CA ASP A 282 -19.57 1.92 4.78
C ASP A 282 -18.27 1.93 3.97
N ASP A 283 -18.11 1.02 3.01
CA ASP A 283 -16.90 0.92 2.17
C ASP A 283 -16.98 1.76 0.91
N TYR A 284 -15.81 2.18 0.43
CA TYR A 284 -15.66 3.00 -0.77
C TYR A 284 -15.64 2.16 -2.03
N PHE A 285 -16.57 2.43 -2.95
CA PHE A 285 -16.57 1.83 -4.27
C PHE A 285 -15.92 2.77 -5.28
N VAL A 286 -14.85 2.28 -5.93
CA VAL A 286 -14.10 3.02 -6.95
C VAL A 286 -14.41 2.52 -8.36
N THR A 287 -14.49 3.44 -9.31
CA THR A 287 -14.75 3.09 -10.72
C THR A 287 -13.45 2.91 -11.51
N PRO A 288 -13.46 2.10 -12.59
CA PRO A 288 -12.50 2.21 -13.68
C PRO A 288 -12.30 3.65 -14.16
N SER A 289 -11.16 3.92 -14.80
CA SER A 289 -10.88 5.24 -15.37
C SER A 289 -11.69 5.50 -16.64
N ARG A 290 -12.48 6.57 -16.65
CA ARG A 290 -13.30 7.01 -17.79
C ARG A 290 -13.24 8.53 -17.93
N SER A 291 -12.56 9.01 -18.98
CA SER A 291 -12.44 10.45 -19.26
C SER A 291 -13.57 11.02 -20.13
N ASN A 292 -14.34 10.17 -20.83
CA ASN A 292 -15.37 10.61 -21.78
C ASN A 292 -16.75 10.61 -21.12
N GLY A 293 -17.43 11.75 -21.21
CA GLY A 293 -18.82 11.94 -20.76
C GLY A 293 -18.97 12.34 -19.30
N PHE A 294 -17.87 12.61 -18.59
CA PHE A 294 -17.88 12.87 -17.15
C PHE A 294 -16.88 13.98 -16.76
N PRO A 295 -17.15 14.75 -15.69
CA PRO A 295 -16.28 15.85 -15.26
C PRO A 295 -14.93 15.38 -14.71
N THR A 296 -14.86 14.14 -14.23
CA THR A 296 -13.68 13.53 -13.62
C THR A 296 -13.43 12.14 -14.16
N ARG A 297 -12.19 11.64 -14.06
CA ARG A 297 -11.82 10.33 -14.60
C ARG A 297 -12.38 9.16 -13.78
N ARG A 298 -12.63 9.32 -12.49
CA ARG A 298 -13.09 8.26 -11.59
C ARG A 298 -14.11 8.78 -10.58
N LEU A 299 -14.87 7.86 -10.00
CA LEU A 299 -15.74 8.09 -8.85
C LEU A 299 -15.24 7.26 -7.66
N SER A 300 -15.33 7.78 -6.44
CA SER A 300 -15.08 7.07 -5.18
C SER A 300 -16.08 7.52 -4.11
N MET A 301 -17.05 6.68 -3.78
CA MET A 301 -18.10 7.00 -2.81
C MET A 301 -18.41 5.80 -1.95
N THR A 302 -18.93 6.03 -0.75
CA THR A 302 -19.42 4.91 0.07
C THR A 302 -20.61 4.24 -0.61
N ALA A 303 -20.80 2.95 -0.38
CA ALA A 303 -21.97 2.25 -0.91
C ALA A 303 -23.28 2.86 -0.41
N ARG A 304 -23.32 3.35 0.83
CA ARG A 304 -24.45 4.10 1.39
C ARG A 304 -24.82 5.30 0.52
N THR A 305 -23.86 6.18 0.22
CA THR A 305 -24.08 7.33 -0.67
C THR A 305 -24.57 6.89 -2.05
N LEU A 306 -23.98 5.83 -2.62
CA LEU A 306 -24.39 5.30 -3.92
C LEU A 306 -25.80 4.73 -3.90
N LEU A 307 -26.29 4.18 -2.79
CA LEU A 307 -27.63 3.63 -2.68
C LEU A 307 -28.69 4.71 -2.40
N GLU A 308 -28.34 5.76 -1.67
CA GLU A 308 -29.22 6.86 -1.28
C GLU A 308 -29.43 7.91 -2.40
N ASP A 309 -28.44 8.11 -3.28
CA ASP A 309 -28.51 9.04 -4.41
C ASP A 309 -28.61 8.30 -5.74
N SER A 310 -29.80 8.32 -6.36
CA SER A 310 -30.05 7.67 -7.64
C SER A 310 -29.14 8.18 -8.77
N THR A 311 -28.78 9.46 -8.76
CA THR A 311 -27.89 10.03 -9.78
C THR A 311 -26.48 9.48 -9.62
N ARG A 312 -26.00 9.35 -8.39
CA ARG A 312 -24.69 8.76 -8.10
C ARG A 312 -24.65 7.27 -8.36
N PHE A 313 -25.73 6.55 -8.07
CA PHE A 313 -25.87 5.16 -8.47
C PHE A 313 -25.71 4.99 -9.99
N GLU A 314 -26.45 5.76 -10.78
CA GLU A 314 -26.41 5.67 -12.25
C GLU A 314 -25.01 6.01 -12.78
N GLU A 315 -24.38 7.06 -12.25
CA GLU A 315 -23.03 7.44 -12.59
C GLU A 315 -22.02 6.32 -12.28
N PHE A 316 -22.09 5.73 -11.08
CA PHE A 316 -21.25 4.62 -10.68
C PHE A 316 -21.43 3.42 -11.61
N TYR A 317 -22.69 2.98 -11.80
CA TYR A 317 -23.04 1.83 -12.64
C TYR A 317 -22.49 1.99 -14.07
N ILE A 318 -22.73 3.13 -14.70
CA ILE A 318 -22.24 3.42 -16.07
C ILE A 318 -20.70 3.44 -16.12
N ARG A 319 -20.04 3.96 -15.07
CA ARG A 319 -18.57 4.02 -14.99
C ARG A 319 -17.93 2.67 -14.63
N SER A 320 -18.67 1.71 -14.08
CA SER A 320 -18.19 0.34 -13.83
C SER A 320 -17.94 -0.46 -15.12
N PHE A 321 -18.47 -0.04 -16.26
CA PHE A 321 -18.15 -0.66 -17.55
C PHE A 321 -16.84 -0.11 -18.12
N LYS A 322 -15.94 -1.01 -18.54
CA LYS A 322 -14.73 -0.63 -19.26
C LYS A 322 -15.07 0.07 -20.57
N VAL A 323 -14.38 1.17 -20.83
CA VAL A 323 -14.58 1.99 -22.04
C VAL A 323 -13.69 1.56 -23.19
N THR A 324 -12.54 0.95 -22.89
CA THR A 324 -11.63 0.37 -23.89
C THR A 324 -11.10 -0.98 -23.41
N LYS A 325 -10.62 -1.81 -24.35
CA LYS A 325 -9.91 -3.07 -24.04
C LYS A 325 -8.73 -2.89 -23.09
N THR A 326 -8.12 -1.71 -23.09
CA THR A 326 -6.91 -1.37 -22.32
C THR A 326 -7.19 -0.60 -21.03
N THR A 327 -8.44 -0.18 -20.79
CA THR A 327 -8.80 0.51 -19.55
C THR A 327 -8.66 -0.48 -18.41
N GLN A 328 -7.87 -0.12 -17.39
CA GLN A 328 -7.67 -0.94 -16.19
C GLN A 328 -8.98 -1.18 -15.47
#